data_AF-A0A0C2JDZ8-F1
#
_entry.id   AF-A0A0C2JDZ8-F1
#
_cell.length_a   1.000
_cell.length_b   1.000
_cell.length_c   1.000
_cell.angle_alpha   90.00
_cell.angle_beta   90.00
_cell.angle_gamma   90.00
#
_symmetry.space_group_name_H-M   'P 1'
#
loop_
_entity.id
_entity.type
_entity.pdbx_description
1 polymer ?
#
loop_
_entity_poly.entity_id
_entity_poly.type
_entity_poly.pdbx_seq_one_letter_code
_entity_poly.pdbx_strand_id
1 'polypeptide(L)'
;MKGDFYAHSPEGELIIQEYIRNAESPKLSNQIDAVYKFITHRWDKGLRYAIHSFIVDFPESLFQEFKRMCNTEFKVENYFNKKILIFDVFTFIFRRFCFQNISEFTALPFVLLFLKHIEIPQFIKDYDITKLIKSISVCIAYDPIKIMFINENGIYNLYNYFKSFTVKQTKILREIVEQIYDLEPFHRSSLSILKIEVGLDILLKSYRTSPNEDFKRLILNVLKMLDRCGFSDECRYDVNLFYDVTIITLLQNSTRSKKKYSLCLKDFSKIWIGILNGSKYLFKIDRIDKLLYFAALFSFDLFRKIDNVTRYSNLKVTKSISQQFYIMYLSLVTFPIHTECYNKLLKTLLNELHTSFQQYIEKKLISKLSIENQFLILQYYIKSAVTLNIKISSSDYEYIDMFFKMQDDIPSLSYFH
;
A
#
# COMPACT_ATOMS: atom_id res chain seq x y z
N MET A 1 8.05 -10.66 37.96
CA MET A 1 9.10 -11.04 37.00
C MET A 1 10.44 -10.47 37.46
N LYS A 2 11.20 -11.24 38.26
CA LYS A 2 12.65 -11.01 38.47
C LYS A 2 13.35 -11.94 37.48
N GLY A 3 13.41 -11.51 36.23
CA GLY A 3 14.03 -12.29 35.16
C GLY A 3 15.46 -11.83 34.95
N ASP A 4 16.40 -12.65 35.41
CA ASP A 4 17.81 -12.73 35.04
C ASP A 4 18.34 -11.57 34.16
N PHE A 5 18.71 -10.47 34.81
CA PHE A 5 19.74 -9.59 34.28
C PHE A 5 21.04 -10.39 34.30
N TYR A 6 21.33 -11.07 33.19
CA TYR A 6 22.57 -11.80 32.97
C TYR A 6 23.76 -10.96 33.43
N ALA A 7 24.65 -11.56 34.23
CA ALA A 7 25.91 -10.96 34.65
C ALA A 7 26.62 -10.37 33.42
N HIS A 8 26.84 -9.06 33.45
CA HIS A 8 27.60 -8.36 32.41
C HIS A 8 29.04 -8.86 32.44
N SER A 9 29.68 -8.93 31.27
CA SER A 9 31.13 -9.03 31.29
C SER A 9 31.68 -7.75 31.92
N PRO A 10 32.73 -7.83 32.77
CA PRO A 10 33.38 -6.65 33.32
C PRO A 10 33.81 -5.64 32.24
N GLU A 11 34.17 -6.14 31.05
CA GLU A 11 34.49 -5.33 29.88
C GLU A 11 33.29 -4.49 29.40
N GLY A 12 32.09 -5.06 29.35
CA GLY A 12 30.89 -4.34 28.91
C GLY A 12 30.51 -3.22 29.87
N GLU A 13 30.70 -3.42 31.17
CA GLU A 13 30.46 -2.38 32.19
C GLU A 13 31.45 -1.22 32.07
N LEU A 14 32.74 -1.53 31.84
CA LEU A 14 33.77 -0.50 31.62
C LEU A 14 33.45 0.37 30.40
N ILE A 15 32.96 -0.24 29.31
CA ILE A 15 32.59 0.49 28.09
C ILE A 15 31.36 1.39 28.32
N ILE A 16 30.38 0.92 29.10
CA ILE A 16 29.22 1.75 29.49
C ILE A 16 29.68 2.93 30.35
N GLN A 17 30.52 2.70 31.35
CA GLN A 17 31.04 3.78 32.20
C GLN A 17 31.87 4.78 31.40
N GLU A 18 32.72 4.32 30.48
CA GLU A 18 33.49 5.18 29.60
C GLU A 18 32.59 6.03 28.70
N TYR A 19 31.54 5.42 28.14
CA TYR A 19 30.55 6.11 27.34
C TYR A 19 29.82 7.19 28.13
N ILE A 20 29.28 6.87 29.31
CA ILE A 20 28.57 7.82 30.18
C ILE A 20 29.46 9.01 30.50
N ARG A 21 30.68 8.76 30.99
CA ARG A 21 31.65 9.81 31.33
C ARG A 21 31.95 10.72 30.13
N ASN A 22 32.11 10.14 28.94
CA ASN A 22 32.45 10.92 27.75
C ASN A 22 31.23 11.60 27.10
N ALA A 23 30.02 11.07 27.32
CA ALA A 23 28.77 11.67 26.87
C ALA A 23 28.48 13.01 27.59
N GLU A 24 28.92 13.12 28.85
CA GLU A 24 28.84 14.34 29.66
C GLU A 24 29.89 15.41 29.28
N SER A 25 30.81 15.11 28.36
CA SER A 25 31.84 16.07 27.94
C SER A 25 31.22 17.34 27.34
N PRO A 26 31.72 18.55 27.68
CA PRO A 26 31.26 19.80 27.08
C PRO A 26 31.65 19.94 25.61
N LYS A 27 32.66 19.18 25.14
CA LYS A 27 33.11 19.19 23.75
C LYS A 27 32.31 18.19 22.91
N LEU A 28 31.61 18.70 21.90
CA LEU A 28 30.81 17.90 20.96
C LEU A 28 31.63 16.81 20.24
N SER A 29 32.88 17.07 19.91
CA SER A 29 33.79 16.09 19.29
C SER A 29 33.97 14.84 20.16
N ASN A 30 34.10 15.02 21.47
CA ASN A 30 34.27 13.91 22.41
C ASN A 30 32.98 13.09 22.55
N GLN A 31 31.83 13.76 22.50
CA GLN A 31 30.52 13.08 22.54
C GLN A 31 30.30 12.23 21.28
N ILE A 32 30.65 12.75 20.09
CA ILE A 32 30.60 12.01 18.82
C ILE A 32 31.52 10.79 18.90
N ASP A 33 32.76 10.96 19.35
CA ASP A 33 33.71 9.85 19.51
C ASP A 33 33.22 8.78 20.49
N ALA A 34 32.64 9.20 21.62
CA ALA A 34 32.04 8.29 22.60
C ALA A 34 30.90 7.46 22.01
N VAL A 35 29.95 8.11 21.31
CA VAL A 35 28.85 7.42 20.62
C VAL A 35 29.40 6.45 19.57
N TYR A 36 30.36 6.88 18.75
CA TYR A 36 30.95 6.04 17.71
C TYR A 36 31.64 4.79 18.27
N LYS A 37 32.45 4.95 19.32
CA LYS A 37 33.09 3.82 20.01
C LYS A 37 32.07 2.86 20.61
N PHE A 38 31.01 3.38 21.22
CA PHE A 38 29.97 2.58 21.84
C PHE A 38 29.19 1.72 20.83
N ILE A 39 28.77 2.32 19.70
CA ILE A 39 27.97 1.63 18.69
C ILE A 39 28.78 0.59 17.88
N THR A 40 30.09 0.84 17.71
CA THR A 40 31.00 -0.06 16.99
C THR A 40 31.48 -1.24 17.84
N HIS A 41 31.36 -1.15 19.17
CA HIS A 41 31.68 -2.26 20.05
C HIS A 41 30.81 -3.50 19.75
N ARG A 42 31.39 -4.69 19.91
CA ARG A 42 30.71 -5.97 19.67
C ARG A 42 30.01 -6.43 20.95
N TRP A 43 28.71 -6.21 20.98
CA TRP A 43 27.87 -6.59 22.11
C TRP A 43 27.36 -8.03 21.95
N ASP A 44 28.04 -8.99 22.59
CA ASP A 44 27.70 -10.41 22.51
C ASP A 44 26.54 -10.79 23.43
N LYS A 45 26.69 -10.53 24.74
CA LYS A 45 25.69 -10.74 25.81
C LYS A 45 25.39 -9.41 26.51
N GLY A 46 24.16 -9.23 27.03
CA GLY A 46 23.79 -7.99 27.75
C GLY A 46 23.43 -6.78 26.87
N LEU A 47 23.24 -6.99 25.56
CA LEU A 47 22.89 -5.93 24.60
C LEU A 47 21.72 -5.03 25.05
N ARG A 48 20.73 -5.59 25.75
CA ARG A 48 19.56 -4.84 26.22
C ARG A 48 19.94 -3.72 27.17
N TYR A 49 20.78 -4.02 28.16
CA TYR A 49 21.25 -3.03 29.13
C TYR A 49 22.10 -1.97 28.44
N ALA A 50 23.01 -2.38 27.55
CA ALA A 50 23.83 -1.46 26.78
C ALA A 50 23.00 -0.49 25.93
N ILE A 51 21.95 -0.97 25.24
CA ILE A 51 21.02 -0.09 24.49
C ILE A 51 20.27 0.84 25.44
N HIS A 52 19.82 0.33 26.60
CA HIS A 52 19.12 1.16 27.57
C HIS A 52 20.00 2.31 28.09
N SER A 53 21.21 2.01 28.57
CA SER A 53 22.19 3.02 29.00
C SER A 53 22.52 3.98 27.86
N PHE A 54 22.71 3.47 26.64
CA PHE A 54 22.95 4.32 25.47
C PHE A 54 21.85 5.33 25.20
N ILE A 55 20.58 4.94 25.36
CA ILE A 55 19.44 5.83 25.12
C ILE A 55 19.27 6.82 26.27
N VAL A 56 19.38 6.35 27.52
CA VAL A 56 19.19 7.18 28.72
C VAL A 56 20.30 8.22 28.86
N ASP A 57 21.54 7.80 28.65
CA ASP A 57 22.73 8.62 28.81
C ASP A 57 23.18 9.24 27.46
N PHE A 58 22.27 9.33 26.47
CA PHE A 58 22.60 9.89 25.18
C PHE A 58 23.00 11.38 25.32
N PRO A 59 24.13 11.84 24.72
CA PRO A 59 24.60 13.19 24.92
C PRO A 59 23.61 14.25 24.43
N GLU A 60 23.04 15.04 25.34
CA GLU A 60 21.99 16.03 25.03
C GLU A 60 22.47 17.08 24.01
N SER A 61 23.71 17.57 24.14
CA SER A 61 24.28 18.54 23.19
C SER A 61 24.38 17.97 21.77
N LEU A 62 24.75 16.69 21.62
CA LEU A 62 24.76 16.01 20.33
C LEU A 62 23.35 15.77 19.79
N PHE A 63 22.40 15.43 20.66
CA PHE A 63 21.01 15.26 20.26
C PHE A 63 20.38 16.58 19.76
N GLN A 64 20.65 17.68 20.45
CA GLN A 64 20.24 19.02 20.01
C GLN A 64 20.94 19.45 18.72
N GLU A 65 22.20 19.04 18.53
CA GLU A 65 22.89 19.25 17.26
C GLU A 65 22.19 18.52 16.11
N PHE A 66 21.77 17.27 16.31
CA PHE A 66 21.01 16.54 15.31
C PHE A 66 19.67 17.21 15.01
N LYS A 67 18.94 17.66 16.03
CA LYS A 67 17.69 18.44 15.83
C LYS A 67 17.94 19.71 15.05
N ARG A 68 19.02 20.44 15.35
CA ARG A 68 19.41 21.66 14.62
C ARG A 68 19.66 21.35 13.14
N MET A 69 20.34 20.24 12.83
CA MET A 69 20.55 19.78 11.46
C MET A 69 19.26 19.47 10.69
N CYS A 70 18.16 19.13 11.37
CA CYS A 70 16.85 18.99 10.70
C CYS A 70 16.25 20.34 10.28
N ASN A 71 16.59 21.43 10.97
CA ASN A 71 15.97 22.75 10.78
C ASN A 71 16.83 23.72 9.96
N THR A 72 18.15 23.57 9.98
CA THR A 72 19.07 24.47 9.28
C THR A 72 19.58 23.84 7.99
N GLU A 73 19.29 24.46 6.85
CA GLU A 73 19.81 24.04 5.54
C GLU A 73 21.35 24.05 5.54
N PHE A 74 21.97 22.86 5.46
CA PHE A 74 23.37 22.50 5.14
C PHE A 74 24.55 23.31 5.74
N LYS A 75 24.33 24.28 6.61
CA LYS A 75 25.38 25.16 7.17
C LYS A 75 26.10 24.58 8.38
N VAL A 76 25.87 23.31 8.69
CA VAL A 76 26.47 22.64 9.85
C VAL A 76 27.81 22.01 9.45
N GLU A 77 28.86 22.31 10.19
CA GLU A 77 30.17 21.70 10.01
C GLU A 77 30.08 20.16 10.12
N ASN A 78 30.75 19.45 9.22
CA ASN A 78 30.77 17.98 9.16
C ASN A 78 29.37 17.35 9.04
N TYR A 79 28.45 18.02 8.35
CA TYR A 79 27.06 17.58 8.17
C TYR A 79 26.94 16.11 7.75
N PHE A 80 27.71 15.66 6.75
CA PHE A 80 27.63 14.28 6.24
C PHE A 80 28.06 13.24 7.28
N ASN A 81 29.14 13.49 8.01
CA ASN A 81 29.62 12.57 9.05
C ASN A 81 28.60 12.45 10.17
N LYS A 82 28.01 13.58 10.60
CA LYS A 82 26.94 13.59 11.59
C LYS A 82 25.68 12.88 11.08
N LYS A 83 25.35 12.99 9.80
CA LYS A 83 24.21 12.30 9.19
C LYS A 83 24.40 10.79 9.14
N ILE A 84 25.60 10.32 8.78
CA ILE A 84 25.97 8.90 8.88
C ILE A 84 25.82 8.42 10.33
N LEU A 85 26.33 9.21 11.29
CA LEU A 85 26.21 8.89 12.71
C LEU A 85 24.75 8.76 13.16
N ILE A 86 23.84 9.61 12.69
CA ILE A 86 22.39 9.48 12.98
C ILE A 86 21.85 8.12 12.50
N PHE A 87 22.24 7.68 11.31
CA PHE A 87 21.80 6.39 10.78
C PHE A 87 22.44 5.22 11.52
N ASP A 88 23.70 5.34 11.95
CA ASP A 88 24.37 4.34 12.77
C ASP A 88 23.74 4.26 14.17
N VAL A 89 23.38 5.40 14.78
CA VAL A 89 22.64 5.48 16.05
C VAL A 89 21.29 4.79 15.92
N PHE A 90 20.50 5.12 14.90
CA PHE A 90 19.22 4.46 14.63
C PHE A 90 19.42 2.94 14.44
N THR A 91 20.36 2.56 13.58
CA THR A 91 20.68 1.15 13.31
C THR A 91 21.10 0.43 14.58
N PHE A 92 21.91 1.05 15.44
CA PHE A 92 22.34 0.48 16.71
C PHE A 92 21.17 0.24 17.67
N ILE A 93 20.30 1.24 17.86
CA ILE A 93 19.13 1.15 18.74
C ILE A 93 18.21 0.00 18.27
N PHE A 94 18.00 -0.12 16.96
CA PHE A 94 17.02 -1.05 16.39
C PHE A 94 17.63 -2.32 15.76
N ARG A 95 18.92 -2.63 15.98
CA ARG A 95 19.59 -3.79 15.34
C ARG A 95 19.04 -5.15 15.76
N ARG A 96 18.45 -5.27 16.95
CA ARG A 96 17.91 -6.52 17.51
C ARG A 96 16.61 -6.27 18.24
N PHE A 97 15.75 -7.29 18.23
CA PHE A 97 14.43 -7.28 18.86
C PHE A 97 14.57 -7.24 20.39
N CYS A 98 14.69 -6.04 20.95
CA CYS A 98 14.85 -5.81 22.39
C CYS A 98 13.71 -4.95 22.99
N PHE A 99 12.63 -4.71 22.23
CA PHE A 99 11.56 -3.77 22.58
C PHE A 99 10.69 -4.18 23.77
N GLN A 100 10.66 -5.45 24.16
CA GLN A 100 9.76 -5.88 25.23
C GLN A 100 10.02 -5.20 26.58
N ASN A 101 11.20 -4.61 26.82
CA ASN A 101 11.57 -4.03 28.13
C ASN A 101 12.23 -2.64 28.08
N ILE A 102 12.59 -2.10 26.91
CA ILE A 102 13.06 -0.71 26.83
C ILE A 102 11.80 0.14 26.98
N SER A 103 11.78 1.11 27.91
CA SER A 103 10.68 2.08 28.03
C SER A 103 10.34 2.59 26.64
N GLU A 104 9.20 2.16 26.13
CA GLU A 104 8.85 2.27 24.71
C GLU A 104 8.87 3.73 24.21
N PHE A 105 8.82 4.68 25.15
CA PHE A 105 8.86 6.12 24.94
C PHE A 105 10.27 6.70 24.74
N THR A 106 11.33 6.11 25.30
CA THR A 106 12.67 6.74 25.27
C THR A 106 13.35 6.64 23.91
N ALA A 107 12.98 5.64 23.09
CA ALA A 107 13.53 5.46 21.74
C ALA A 107 12.81 6.30 20.66
N LEU A 108 11.58 6.76 20.92
CA LEU A 108 10.77 7.50 19.93
C LEU A 108 11.43 8.79 19.41
N PRO A 109 12.14 9.59 20.23
CA PRO A 109 12.83 10.79 19.74
C PRO A 109 13.85 10.48 18.63
N PHE A 110 14.52 9.32 18.70
CA PHE A 110 15.47 8.89 17.67
C PHE A 110 14.78 8.46 16.37
N VAL A 111 13.58 7.89 16.46
CA VAL A 111 12.74 7.58 15.28
C VAL A 111 12.31 8.88 14.60
N LEU A 112 11.80 9.86 15.35
CA LEU A 112 11.43 11.17 14.80
C LEU A 112 12.61 11.84 14.13
N LEU A 113 13.76 11.83 14.79
CA LEU A 113 15.00 12.40 14.26
C LEU A 113 15.36 11.73 12.92
N PHE A 114 15.38 10.39 12.89
CA PHE A 114 15.63 9.63 11.67
C PHE A 114 14.65 9.99 10.53
N LEU A 115 13.34 10.01 10.82
CA LEU A 115 12.30 10.32 9.84
C LEU A 115 12.45 11.73 9.25
N LYS A 116 12.77 12.73 10.08
CA LYS A 116 13.05 14.09 9.61
C LYS A 116 14.30 14.18 8.72
N HIS A 117 15.33 13.37 9.01
CA HIS A 117 16.55 13.41 8.20
C HIS A 117 16.41 12.77 6.82
N ILE A 118 15.56 11.75 6.68
CA ILE A 118 15.30 11.12 5.37
C ILE A 118 14.30 11.93 4.52
N GLU A 119 13.56 12.87 5.10
CA GLU A 119 12.71 13.81 4.37
C GLU A 119 13.52 14.74 3.47
N ILE A 120 14.73 15.12 3.90
CA ILE A 120 15.64 15.97 3.12
C ILE A 120 16.33 15.11 2.05
N PRO A 121 16.06 15.33 0.74
CA PRO A 121 16.50 14.44 -0.35
C PRO A 121 17.98 14.64 -0.67
N GLN A 122 18.86 14.18 0.23
CA GLN A 122 20.30 14.26 0.08
C GLN A 122 20.95 12.92 0.37
N PHE A 123 21.17 12.17 -0.71
CA PHE A 123 21.68 10.81 -0.74
C PHE A 123 23.10 10.70 -0.13
N ILE A 124 23.29 9.69 0.72
CA ILE A 124 24.62 9.24 1.17
C ILE A 124 24.99 7.99 0.37
N LYS A 125 26.07 8.07 -0.40
CA LYS A 125 26.48 7.01 -1.34
C LYS A 125 27.00 5.74 -0.65
N ASP A 126 27.68 5.89 0.48
CA ASP A 126 28.50 4.82 1.06
C ASP A 126 27.92 4.21 2.35
N TYR A 127 26.62 4.40 2.59
CA TYR A 127 25.96 3.86 3.78
C TYR A 127 25.42 2.44 3.53
N ASP A 128 25.58 1.54 4.52
CA ASP A 128 25.04 0.17 4.45
C ASP A 128 23.51 0.15 4.67
N ILE A 129 22.79 0.36 3.57
CA ILE A 129 21.31 0.37 3.53
C ILE A 129 20.74 -0.96 4.04
N THR A 130 21.44 -2.08 3.89
CA THR A 130 20.94 -3.39 4.31
C THR A 130 20.83 -3.49 5.83
N LYS A 131 21.77 -2.92 6.58
CA LYS A 131 21.67 -2.86 8.05
C LYS A 131 20.52 -1.96 8.51
N LEU A 132 20.33 -0.82 7.84
CA LEU A 132 19.24 0.10 8.15
C LEU A 132 17.87 -0.53 7.87
N ILE A 133 17.67 -1.15 6.71
CA ILE A 133 16.40 -1.84 6.38
C ILE A 133 16.06 -2.91 7.41
N LYS A 134 17.04 -3.71 7.84
CA LYS A 134 16.84 -4.70 8.91
C LYS A 134 16.43 -4.04 10.21
N SER A 135 17.05 -2.92 10.56
CA SER A 135 16.73 -2.17 11.78
C SER A 135 15.32 -1.56 11.70
N ILE A 136 14.90 -1.07 10.53
CA ILE A 136 13.52 -0.65 10.27
C ILE A 136 12.56 -1.83 10.47
N SER A 137 12.87 -3.01 9.92
CA SER A 137 11.99 -4.20 10.09
C SER A 137 11.82 -4.62 11.55
N VAL A 138 12.82 -4.36 12.40
CA VAL A 138 12.74 -4.62 13.84
C VAL A 138 11.92 -3.55 14.55
N CYS A 139 12.12 -2.27 14.20
CA CYS A 139 11.46 -1.16 14.90
C CYS A 139 9.95 -1.09 14.62
N ILE A 140 9.54 -1.41 13.39
CA ILE A 140 8.12 -1.41 13.00
C ILE A 140 7.34 -2.55 13.61
N ALA A 141 7.95 -3.46 14.37
CA ALA A 141 7.20 -4.43 15.15
C ALA A 141 6.41 -3.79 16.30
N TYR A 142 6.74 -2.53 16.64
CA TYR A 142 6.03 -1.73 17.62
C TYR A 142 5.09 -0.73 16.94
N ASP A 143 3.78 -0.84 17.21
CA ASP A 143 2.75 -0.11 16.47
C ASP A 143 2.87 1.43 16.54
N PRO A 144 3.25 2.05 17.67
CA PRO A 144 3.49 3.49 17.71
C PRO A 144 4.57 3.96 16.74
N ILE A 145 5.60 3.13 16.48
CA ILE A 145 6.61 3.43 15.47
C ILE A 145 6.01 3.29 14.06
N LYS A 146 5.19 2.26 13.77
CA LYS A 146 4.46 2.18 12.49
C LYS A 146 3.65 3.45 12.23
N ILE A 147 2.92 3.92 13.24
CA ILE A 147 2.11 5.15 13.18
C ILE A 147 2.98 6.36 12.85
N MET A 148 4.18 6.47 13.43
CA MET A 148 5.13 7.54 13.10
C MET A 148 5.61 7.46 11.65
N PHE A 149 5.94 6.26 11.15
CA PHE A 149 6.28 6.07 9.74
C PHE A 149 5.13 6.46 8.80
N ILE A 150 3.87 6.19 9.17
CA ILE A 150 2.71 6.60 8.39
C ILE A 150 2.56 8.12 8.42
N ASN A 151 2.54 8.71 9.63
CA ASN A 151 2.33 10.14 9.83
C ASN A 151 3.44 10.99 9.18
N GLU A 152 4.70 10.57 9.21
CA GLU A 152 5.80 11.33 8.59
C GLU A 152 6.11 10.89 7.15
N ASN A 153 5.22 10.13 6.50
CA ASN A 153 5.42 9.59 5.14
C ASN A 153 6.79 8.89 4.96
N GLY A 154 7.24 8.20 6.01
CA GLY A 154 8.61 7.73 6.17
C GLY A 154 9.06 6.76 5.08
N ILE A 155 8.16 5.91 4.60
CA ILE A 155 8.48 4.96 3.52
C ILE A 155 8.67 5.65 2.18
N TYR A 156 7.86 6.65 1.83
CA TYR A 156 8.10 7.44 0.64
C TYR A 156 9.44 8.16 0.72
N ASN A 157 9.70 8.83 1.85
CA ASN A 157 10.95 9.54 2.08
C ASN A 157 12.15 8.60 1.97
N LEU A 158 12.04 7.36 2.48
CA LEU A 158 13.07 6.33 2.34
C LEU A 158 13.35 5.97 0.88
N TYR A 159 12.30 5.78 0.07
CA TYR A 159 12.45 5.50 -1.36
C TYR A 159 13.11 6.67 -2.10
N ASN A 160 12.65 7.89 -1.84
CA ASN A 160 13.16 9.09 -2.47
C ASN A 160 14.62 9.39 -2.07
N TYR A 161 14.96 9.11 -0.80
CA TYR A 161 16.27 9.36 -0.23
C TYR A 161 17.35 8.48 -0.86
N PHE A 162 17.12 7.15 -0.94
CA PHE A 162 18.13 6.20 -1.42
C PHE A 162 18.15 6.02 -2.93
N LYS A 163 17.06 6.36 -3.64
CA LYS A 163 16.87 6.32 -5.11
C LYS A 163 17.02 4.95 -5.78
N SER A 164 17.90 4.07 -5.30
CA SER A 164 18.16 2.75 -5.86
C SER A 164 18.30 1.72 -4.74
N PHE A 165 17.72 0.55 -4.99
CA PHE A 165 17.80 -0.61 -4.10
C PHE A 165 18.18 -1.83 -4.93
N THR A 166 18.96 -2.73 -4.34
CA THR A 166 19.14 -4.07 -4.91
C THR A 166 17.83 -4.85 -4.87
N VAL A 167 17.68 -5.85 -5.74
CA VAL A 167 16.48 -6.72 -5.78
C VAL A 167 16.14 -7.31 -4.40
N LYS A 168 17.16 -7.71 -3.63
CA LYS A 168 17.00 -8.24 -2.27
C LYS A 168 16.47 -7.17 -1.31
N GLN A 169 17.02 -5.95 -1.36
CA GLN A 169 16.56 -4.84 -0.53
C GLN A 169 15.12 -4.43 -0.90
N THR A 170 14.79 -4.35 -2.19
CA THR A 170 13.43 -4.07 -2.66
C THR A 170 12.42 -5.10 -2.15
N LYS A 171 12.79 -6.38 -2.09
CA LYS A 171 11.92 -7.42 -1.54
C LYS A 171 11.63 -7.16 -0.05
N ILE A 172 12.65 -6.94 0.75
CA ILE A 172 12.50 -6.69 2.19
C ILE A 172 11.72 -5.39 2.44
N LEU A 173 11.98 -4.35 1.66
CA LEU A 173 11.22 -3.10 1.75
C LEU A 173 9.74 -3.28 1.46
N ARG A 174 9.38 -4.13 0.49
CA ARG A 174 7.97 -4.43 0.22
C ARG A 174 7.29 -5.11 1.41
N GLU A 175 7.98 -6.05 2.06
CA GLU A 175 7.49 -6.70 3.28
C GLU A 175 7.32 -5.67 4.42
N ILE A 176 8.26 -4.73 4.58
CA ILE A 176 8.17 -3.61 5.53
C ILE A 176 6.99 -2.70 5.22
N VAL A 177 6.80 -2.32 3.95
CA VAL A 177 5.68 -1.46 3.52
C VAL A 177 4.36 -2.14 3.90
N GLU A 178 4.19 -3.41 3.54
CA GLU A 178 2.98 -4.17 3.87
C GLU A 178 2.74 -4.17 5.39
N GLN A 179 3.76 -4.46 6.21
CA GLN A 179 3.63 -4.47 7.68
C GLN A 179 3.28 -3.11 8.29
N ILE A 180 3.85 -2.00 7.79
CA ILE A 180 3.55 -0.66 8.30
C ILE A 180 2.10 -0.29 8.02
N TYR A 181 1.64 -0.53 6.79
CA TYR A 181 0.28 -0.19 6.39
C TYR A 181 -0.74 -1.26 6.75
N ASP A 182 -0.33 -2.37 7.38
CA ASP A 182 -1.22 -3.39 7.99
C ASP A 182 -1.67 -3.00 9.41
N LEU A 183 -1.97 -1.72 9.62
CA LEU A 183 -2.40 -1.15 10.90
C LEU A 183 -3.87 -1.46 11.24
N GLU A 184 -4.10 -2.00 12.43
CA GLU A 184 -5.43 -2.35 12.94
C GLU A 184 -6.36 -1.13 13.16
N PRO A 185 -7.69 -1.28 13.00
CA PRO A 185 -8.64 -0.16 13.12
C PRO A 185 -8.62 0.58 14.46
N PHE A 186 -8.23 -0.07 15.57
CA PHE A 186 -8.22 0.57 16.88
C PHE A 186 -7.11 1.65 17.01
N HIS A 187 -6.13 1.68 16.12
CA HIS A 187 -5.11 2.74 16.07
C HIS A 187 -5.57 4.00 15.34
N ARG A 188 -6.82 4.03 14.85
CA ARG A 188 -7.40 5.14 14.10
C ARG A 188 -7.14 6.51 14.74
N SER A 189 -7.32 6.65 16.06
CA SER A 189 -7.15 7.94 16.75
C SER A 189 -5.71 8.47 16.78
N SER A 190 -4.72 7.62 16.51
CA SER A 190 -3.30 7.98 16.52
C SER A 190 -2.79 8.43 15.14
N LEU A 191 -3.60 8.25 14.09
CA LEU A 191 -3.27 8.65 12.73
C LEU A 191 -3.61 10.13 12.50
N SER A 192 -2.69 10.86 11.88
CA SER A 192 -2.89 12.24 11.47
C SER A 192 -3.41 12.27 10.03
N ILE A 193 -4.73 12.42 9.87
CA ILE A 193 -5.38 12.45 8.55
C ILE A 193 -4.73 13.52 7.65
N LEU A 194 -4.51 14.73 8.17
CA LEU A 194 -3.89 15.82 7.42
C LEU A 194 -2.51 15.45 6.88
N LYS A 195 -1.68 14.75 7.67
CA LYS A 195 -0.36 14.31 7.19
C LYS A 195 -0.47 13.19 6.16
N ILE A 196 -1.43 12.27 6.32
CA ILE A 196 -1.68 11.21 5.34
C ILE A 196 -2.14 11.80 4.01
N GLU A 197 -3.04 12.79 4.02
CA GLU A 197 -3.51 13.52 2.83
C GLU A 197 -2.33 14.15 2.07
N VAL A 198 -1.49 14.91 2.77
CA VAL A 198 -0.29 15.53 2.19
C VAL A 198 0.67 14.48 1.63
N GLY A 199 0.92 13.40 2.37
CA GLY A 199 1.78 12.30 1.93
C GLY A 199 1.25 11.58 0.69
N LEU A 200 -0.07 11.33 0.64
CA LEU A 200 -0.74 10.69 -0.48
C LEU A 200 -0.72 11.57 -1.73
N ASP A 201 -0.93 12.88 -1.60
CA ASP A 201 -0.81 13.82 -2.72
C ASP A 201 0.60 13.85 -3.30
N ILE A 202 1.63 13.84 -2.44
CA ILE A 202 3.04 13.74 -2.86
C ILE A 202 3.28 12.43 -3.62
N LEU A 203 2.75 11.31 -3.12
CA LEU A 203 2.86 10.00 -3.75
C LEU A 203 2.21 9.94 -5.13
N LEU A 204 0.97 10.44 -5.23
CA LEU A 204 0.20 10.46 -6.49
C LEU A 204 0.92 11.32 -7.54
N LYS A 205 1.39 12.53 -7.16
CA LYS A 205 2.17 13.41 -8.03
C LYS A 205 3.49 12.77 -8.46
N SER A 206 4.19 12.13 -7.52
CA SER A 206 5.47 11.44 -7.80
C SER A 206 5.29 10.30 -8.79
N TYR A 207 4.25 9.47 -8.63
CA TYR A 207 3.93 8.38 -9.56
C TYR A 207 3.54 8.91 -10.94
N ARG A 208 2.76 10.00 -11.01
CA ARG A 208 2.37 10.61 -12.29
C ARG A 208 3.61 11.10 -13.07
N THR A 209 4.54 11.75 -12.39
CA THR A 209 5.78 12.27 -13.01
C THR A 209 6.76 11.15 -13.36
N SER A 210 6.89 10.14 -12.50
CA SER A 210 7.79 9.01 -12.70
C SER A 210 7.08 7.71 -12.30
N PRO A 211 6.39 7.05 -13.26
CA PRO A 211 5.64 5.82 -12.98
C PRO A 211 6.57 4.71 -12.46
N ASN A 212 6.50 4.48 -11.15
CA ASN A 212 7.32 3.51 -10.45
C ASN A 212 6.41 2.46 -9.77
N GLU A 213 6.72 1.18 -9.95
CA GLU A 213 5.94 0.06 -9.38
C GLU A 213 5.88 0.12 -7.85
N ASP A 214 6.95 0.55 -7.18
CA ASP A 214 7.00 0.66 -5.72
C ASP A 214 6.12 1.82 -5.22
N PHE A 215 6.09 2.96 -5.92
CA PHE A 215 5.15 4.06 -5.61
C PHE A 215 3.69 3.65 -5.81
N LYS A 216 3.38 2.92 -6.87
CA LYS A 216 2.03 2.36 -7.08
C LYS A 216 1.60 1.47 -5.91
N ARG A 217 2.48 0.58 -5.46
CA ARG A 217 2.20 -0.31 -4.32
C ARG A 217 2.00 0.48 -3.04
N LEU A 218 2.82 1.51 -2.82
CA LEU A 218 2.73 2.39 -1.68
C LEU A 218 1.38 3.14 -1.65
N ILE A 219 0.96 3.70 -2.78
CA ILE A 219 -0.38 4.32 -2.94
C ILE A 219 -1.48 3.32 -2.56
N LEU A 220 -1.43 2.10 -3.09
CA LEU A 220 -2.45 1.08 -2.79
C LEU A 220 -2.45 0.65 -1.32
N ASN A 221 -1.28 0.54 -0.69
CA ASN A 221 -1.19 0.17 0.72
C ASN A 221 -1.71 1.29 1.63
N VAL A 222 -1.43 2.55 1.32
CA VAL A 222 -2.02 3.71 2.01
C VAL A 222 -3.55 3.70 1.88
N LEU A 223 -4.09 3.54 0.67
CA LEU A 223 -5.54 3.56 0.43
C LEU A 223 -6.26 2.38 1.09
N LYS A 224 -5.67 1.18 1.09
CA LYS A 224 -6.21 0.02 1.83
C LYS A 224 -6.22 0.25 3.34
N MET A 225 -5.15 0.83 3.88
CA MET A 225 -5.09 1.18 5.30
C MET A 225 -6.18 2.19 5.65
N LEU A 226 -6.39 3.23 4.81
CA LEU A 226 -7.46 4.21 4.99
C LEU A 226 -8.84 3.53 5.00
N ASP A 227 -9.08 2.61 4.07
CA ASP A 227 -10.34 1.86 4.01
C ASP A 227 -10.57 1.01 5.26
N ARG A 228 -9.57 0.23 5.67
CA ARG A 228 -9.66 -0.59 6.89
C ARG A 228 -9.87 0.24 8.16
N CYS A 229 -9.22 1.40 8.26
CA CYS A 229 -9.39 2.30 9.41
C CYS A 229 -10.69 3.12 9.36
N GLY A 230 -11.49 2.97 8.31
CA GLY A 230 -12.73 3.72 8.11
C GLY A 230 -12.50 5.21 7.81
N PHE A 231 -11.37 5.54 7.19
CA PHE A 231 -11.02 6.89 6.74
C PHE A 231 -11.31 7.14 5.26
N SER A 232 -11.83 6.16 4.52
CA SER A 232 -12.18 6.32 3.10
C SER A 232 -13.05 7.55 2.88
N ASP A 233 -14.07 7.82 3.70
CA ASP A 233 -14.89 9.03 3.52
C ASP A 233 -14.31 10.28 4.20
N GLU A 234 -13.24 10.19 4.98
CA GLU A 234 -12.67 11.33 5.72
C GLU A 234 -11.45 11.95 5.04
N CYS A 235 -10.63 11.11 4.41
CA CYS A 235 -9.39 11.52 3.76
C CYS A 235 -9.67 12.19 2.41
N ARG A 236 -9.28 13.46 2.27
CA ARG A 236 -9.36 14.25 1.05
C ARG A 236 -8.04 14.14 0.29
N TYR A 237 -8.05 13.37 -0.79
CA TYR A 237 -6.96 13.34 -1.77
C TYR A 237 -7.50 13.62 -3.16
N ASP A 238 -6.62 14.01 -4.08
CA ASP A 238 -7.02 14.27 -5.45
C ASP A 238 -7.40 12.97 -6.18
N VAL A 239 -8.72 12.71 -6.22
CA VAL A 239 -9.29 11.52 -6.88
C VAL A 239 -9.03 11.53 -8.39
N ASN A 240 -8.87 12.70 -9.02
CA ASN A 240 -8.50 12.77 -10.44
C ASN A 240 -7.04 12.34 -10.65
N LEU A 241 -6.12 12.71 -9.76
CA LEU A 241 -4.75 12.17 -9.81
C LEU A 241 -4.73 10.66 -9.58
N PHE A 242 -5.58 10.14 -8.69
CA PHE A 242 -5.72 8.69 -8.52
C PHE A 242 -6.32 8.00 -9.77
N TYR A 243 -7.22 8.66 -10.48
CA TYR A 243 -7.73 8.22 -11.77
C TYR A 243 -6.63 8.17 -12.83
N ASP A 244 -5.78 9.20 -12.93
CA ASP A 244 -4.62 9.19 -13.82
C ASP A 244 -3.67 8.01 -13.51
N VAL A 245 -3.37 7.78 -12.23
CA VAL A 245 -2.56 6.63 -11.77
C VAL A 245 -3.18 5.30 -12.19
N THR A 246 -4.51 5.19 -12.10
CA THR A 246 -5.26 4.00 -12.50
C THR A 246 -5.15 3.76 -14.01
N ILE A 247 -5.34 4.80 -14.84
CA ILE A 247 -5.21 4.70 -16.30
C ILE A 247 -3.80 4.27 -16.67
N ILE A 248 -2.77 4.94 -16.15
CA ILE A 248 -1.36 4.62 -16.43
C ILE A 248 -1.11 3.15 -16.09
N THR A 249 -1.60 2.67 -14.95
CA THR A 249 -1.48 1.27 -14.54
C THR A 249 -2.18 0.31 -15.50
N LEU A 250 -3.40 0.62 -15.95
CA LEU A 250 -4.14 -0.21 -16.91
C LEU A 250 -3.41 -0.31 -18.25
N LEU A 251 -2.95 0.83 -18.78
CA LEU A 251 -2.23 0.88 -20.06
C LEU A 251 -0.90 0.13 -19.99
N GLN A 252 -0.13 0.28 -18.90
CA GLN A 252 1.11 -0.48 -18.68
C GLN A 252 0.88 -1.99 -18.56
N ASN A 253 -0.28 -2.43 -18.05
CA ASN A 253 -0.61 -3.84 -18.01
C ASN A 253 -1.03 -4.39 -19.38
N SER A 254 -1.64 -3.56 -20.25
CA SER A 254 -2.04 -4.00 -21.59
C SER A 254 -0.90 -4.32 -22.54
N THR A 255 0.28 -3.72 -22.32
CA THR A 255 1.48 -3.96 -23.14
C THR A 255 2.26 -5.19 -22.66
N ARG A 256 2.02 -5.64 -21.43
CA ARG A 256 2.67 -6.83 -20.86
C ARG A 256 1.93 -8.09 -21.29
N SER A 257 2.65 -9.19 -21.49
CA SER A 257 2.04 -10.46 -21.91
C SER A 257 0.95 -10.90 -20.92
N LYS A 258 -0.13 -11.48 -21.45
CA LYS A 258 -1.37 -11.85 -20.72
C LYS A 258 -1.18 -12.62 -19.41
N LYS A 259 -0.03 -13.28 -19.21
CA LYS A 259 0.28 -14.09 -18.03
C LYS A 259 0.60 -13.28 -16.77
N LYS A 260 0.73 -11.95 -16.83
CA LYS A 260 1.15 -11.12 -15.68
C LYS A 260 0.25 -9.90 -15.44
N TYR A 261 -1.07 -10.06 -15.48
CA TYR A 261 -1.92 -9.02 -14.91
C TYR A 261 -1.58 -8.84 -13.44
N SER A 262 -1.24 -7.60 -13.05
CA SER A 262 -0.81 -7.31 -11.69
C SER A 262 -1.94 -7.56 -10.69
N LEU A 263 -1.63 -8.20 -9.56
CA LEU A 263 -2.52 -8.32 -8.40
C LEU A 263 -3.10 -6.96 -7.98
N CYS A 264 -2.38 -5.86 -8.25
CA CYS A 264 -2.78 -4.50 -7.95
C CYS A 264 -4.10 -4.07 -8.60
N LEU A 265 -4.46 -4.56 -9.79
CA LEU A 265 -5.71 -4.14 -10.46
C LEU A 265 -6.97 -4.53 -9.65
N LYS A 266 -6.92 -5.65 -8.93
CA LYS A 266 -7.98 -6.04 -8.00
C LYS A 266 -8.13 -5.00 -6.88
N ASP A 267 -7.01 -4.48 -6.40
CA ASP A 267 -7.00 -3.48 -5.34
C ASP A 267 -7.52 -2.14 -5.83
N PHE A 268 -7.13 -1.71 -7.04
CA PHE A 268 -7.72 -0.55 -7.71
C PHE A 268 -9.24 -0.68 -7.84
N SER A 269 -9.74 -1.83 -8.32
CA SER A 269 -11.19 -2.07 -8.43
C SER A 269 -11.90 -1.86 -7.09
N LYS A 270 -11.38 -2.47 -6.01
CA LYS A 270 -11.93 -2.32 -4.66
C LYS A 270 -11.96 -0.87 -4.18
N ILE A 271 -10.85 -0.15 -4.33
CA ILE A 271 -10.76 1.25 -3.92
C ILE A 271 -11.76 2.10 -4.72
N TRP A 272 -11.86 1.89 -6.03
CA TRP A 272 -12.80 2.63 -6.87
C TRP A 272 -14.27 2.35 -6.56
N ILE A 273 -14.61 1.12 -6.20
CA ILE A 273 -15.96 0.81 -5.69
C ILE A 273 -16.24 1.61 -4.42
N GLY A 274 -15.26 1.71 -3.51
CA GLY A 274 -15.37 2.53 -2.31
C GLY A 274 -15.62 4.00 -2.66
N ILE A 275 -14.81 4.57 -3.55
CA ILE A 275 -14.93 5.96 -4.01
C ILE A 275 -16.29 6.21 -4.66
N LEU A 276 -16.76 5.34 -5.56
CA LEU A 276 -18.02 5.49 -6.31
C LEU A 276 -19.27 5.28 -5.45
N ASN A 277 -19.15 4.59 -4.31
CA ASN A 277 -20.25 4.42 -3.36
C ASN A 277 -20.17 5.41 -2.19
N GLY A 278 -19.02 6.07 -2.01
CA GLY A 278 -18.77 7.05 -0.96
C GLY A 278 -19.62 8.31 -1.16
N SER A 279 -20.05 8.90 -0.06
CA SER A 279 -20.92 10.08 -0.09
C SER A 279 -20.14 11.38 -0.32
N LYS A 280 -18.85 11.41 0.05
CA LYS A 280 -18.05 12.64 0.05
C LYS A 280 -17.27 12.87 -1.24
N TYR A 281 -17.02 11.83 -2.03
CA TYR A 281 -16.28 11.97 -3.27
C TYR A 281 -17.19 12.37 -4.42
N LEU A 282 -16.91 13.52 -5.03
CA LEU A 282 -17.63 14.04 -6.19
C LEU A 282 -17.16 13.40 -7.51
N PHE A 283 -16.45 12.28 -7.48
CA PHE A 283 -15.94 11.68 -8.70
C PHE A 283 -17.09 11.15 -9.55
N LYS A 284 -17.28 11.78 -10.72
CA LYS A 284 -18.31 11.41 -11.69
C LYS A 284 -17.68 10.71 -12.89
N ILE A 285 -18.33 9.65 -13.35
CA ILE A 285 -18.10 9.05 -14.66
C ILE A 285 -18.91 9.87 -15.67
N ASP A 286 -18.43 11.07 -15.95
CA ASP A 286 -19.07 12.09 -16.79
C ASP A 286 -18.61 12.06 -18.25
N ARG A 287 -17.64 11.20 -18.56
CA ARG A 287 -17.08 11.04 -19.90
C ARG A 287 -17.01 9.58 -20.29
N ILE A 288 -17.12 9.32 -21.59
CA ILE A 288 -17.13 7.95 -22.07
C ILE A 288 -15.76 7.29 -21.91
N ASP A 289 -14.65 8.02 -22.04
CA ASP A 289 -13.32 7.47 -21.76
C ASP A 289 -13.20 6.96 -20.31
N LYS A 290 -13.72 7.71 -19.33
CA LYS A 290 -13.81 7.23 -17.93
C LYS A 290 -14.62 5.94 -17.85
N LEU A 291 -15.81 5.93 -18.46
CA LEU A 291 -16.71 4.77 -18.49
C LEU A 291 -16.00 3.51 -19.05
N LEU A 292 -15.26 3.66 -20.15
CA LEU A 292 -14.50 2.56 -20.77
C LEU A 292 -13.36 2.06 -19.87
N TYR A 293 -12.60 2.95 -19.22
CA TYR A 293 -11.53 2.56 -18.28
C TYR A 293 -12.07 1.85 -17.04
N PHE A 294 -13.18 2.33 -16.48
CA PHE A 294 -13.84 1.64 -15.37
C PHE A 294 -14.39 0.28 -15.78
N ALA A 295 -15.00 0.17 -16.96
CA ALA A 295 -15.42 -1.13 -17.45
C ALA A 295 -14.24 -2.08 -17.66
N ALA A 296 -13.09 -1.61 -18.14
CA ALA A 296 -11.89 -2.45 -18.25
C ALA A 296 -11.43 -2.93 -16.86
N LEU A 297 -11.32 -2.02 -15.89
CA LEU A 297 -10.92 -2.33 -14.52
C LEU A 297 -11.86 -3.34 -13.85
N PHE A 298 -13.17 -3.13 -13.96
CA PHE A 298 -14.18 -3.99 -13.36
C PHE A 298 -14.35 -5.31 -14.09
N SER A 299 -14.17 -5.33 -15.42
CA SER A 299 -14.15 -6.58 -16.19
C SER A 299 -13.03 -7.49 -15.70
N PHE A 300 -11.85 -6.92 -15.45
CA PHE A 300 -10.72 -7.64 -14.91
C PHE A 300 -10.99 -8.22 -13.50
N ASP A 301 -11.55 -7.43 -12.59
CA ASP A 301 -11.85 -7.89 -11.22
C ASP A 301 -12.94 -8.98 -11.21
N LEU A 302 -14.01 -8.81 -11.99
CA LEU A 302 -15.09 -9.79 -12.10
C LEU A 302 -14.63 -11.08 -12.76
N PHE A 303 -13.82 -10.99 -13.83
CA PHE A 303 -13.21 -12.15 -14.50
C PHE A 303 -12.52 -13.05 -13.47
N ARG A 304 -11.67 -12.46 -12.62
CA ARG A 304 -10.96 -13.22 -11.57
C ARG A 304 -11.87 -13.78 -10.49
N LYS A 305 -12.93 -13.07 -10.13
CA LYS A 305 -13.93 -13.59 -9.17
C LYS A 305 -14.63 -14.80 -9.75
N ILE A 306 -15.06 -14.76 -11.00
CA ILE A 306 -15.76 -15.87 -11.66
C ILE A 306 -14.85 -17.07 -11.85
N ASP A 307 -13.60 -16.87 -12.32
CA ASP A 307 -12.63 -17.96 -12.45
C ASP A 307 -12.39 -18.69 -11.11
N ASN A 308 -12.31 -17.95 -10.00
CA ASN A 308 -12.21 -18.55 -8.66
C ASN A 308 -13.50 -19.27 -8.24
N VAL A 309 -14.66 -18.65 -8.46
CA VAL A 309 -15.97 -19.19 -8.06
C VAL A 309 -16.27 -20.49 -8.80
N THR A 310 -16.02 -20.56 -10.11
CA THR A 310 -16.25 -21.76 -10.93
C THR A 310 -15.47 -23.00 -10.46
N ARG A 311 -14.51 -22.84 -9.53
CA ARG A 311 -13.73 -23.91 -8.91
C ARG A 311 -14.17 -24.25 -7.50
N TYR A 312 -14.71 -23.30 -6.74
CA TYR A 312 -14.84 -23.45 -5.27
C TYR A 312 -16.18 -23.04 -4.66
N SER A 313 -16.99 -22.18 -5.29
CA SER A 313 -18.18 -21.59 -4.63
C SER A 313 -19.22 -21.03 -5.62
N ASN A 314 -20.25 -20.33 -5.11
CA ASN A 314 -21.23 -19.59 -5.93
C ASN A 314 -20.92 -18.09 -5.91
N LEU A 315 -21.28 -17.37 -6.98
CA LEU A 315 -21.06 -15.93 -7.07
C LEU A 315 -22.06 -15.18 -6.17
N LYS A 316 -21.60 -14.54 -5.11
CA LYS A 316 -22.47 -13.64 -4.32
C LYS A 316 -22.53 -12.27 -4.97
N VAL A 317 -23.63 -11.96 -5.66
CA VAL A 317 -23.85 -10.63 -6.25
C VAL A 317 -24.23 -9.63 -5.15
N THR A 318 -23.34 -8.69 -4.89
CA THR A 318 -23.55 -7.58 -3.93
C THR A 318 -23.91 -6.30 -4.68
N LYS A 319 -24.41 -5.27 -3.97
CA LYS A 319 -24.67 -3.93 -4.56
C LYS A 319 -23.47 -3.39 -5.37
N SER A 320 -22.26 -3.59 -4.85
CA SER A 320 -21.03 -3.18 -5.54
C SER A 320 -20.77 -3.96 -6.83
N ILE A 321 -21.07 -5.26 -6.86
CA ILE A 321 -20.97 -6.06 -8.09
C ILE A 321 -22.07 -5.62 -9.07
N SER A 322 -23.27 -5.33 -8.59
CA SER A 322 -24.35 -4.83 -9.44
C SER A 322 -23.98 -3.50 -10.11
N GLN A 323 -23.39 -2.57 -9.37
CA GLN A 323 -22.87 -1.31 -9.92
C GLN A 323 -21.82 -1.54 -11.01
N GLN A 324 -20.91 -2.50 -10.83
CA GLN A 324 -19.93 -2.87 -11.86
C GLN A 324 -20.60 -3.39 -13.13
N PHE A 325 -21.63 -4.24 -13.00
CA PHE A 325 -22.41 -4.70 -14.16
C PHE A 325 -23.08 -3.55 -14.90
N TYR A 326 -23.67 -2.58 -14.20
CA TYR A 326 -24.26 -1.42 -14.86
C TYR A 326 -23.22 -0.59 -15.62
N ILE A 327 -22.06 -0.36 -15.03
CA ILE A 327 -20.95 0.36 -15.68
C ILE A 327 -20.49 -0.40 -16.94
N MET A 328 -20.28 -1.72 -16.85
CA MET A 328 -19.90 -2.53 -18.01
C MET A 328 -20.98 -2.57 -19.09
N TYR A 329 -22.25 -2.68 -18.70
CA TYR A 329 -23.38 -2.69 -19.64
C TYR A 329 -23.46 -1.36 -20.41
N LEU A 330 -23.38 -0.22 -19.71
CA LEU A 330 -23.34 1.10 -20.34
C LEU A 330 -22.13 1.24 -21.27
N SER A 331 -20.95 0.75 -20.85
CA SER A 331 -19.78 0.70 -21.73
C SER A 331 -20.03 -0.09 -23.00
N LEU A 332 -20.67 -1.27 -22.92
CA LEU A 332 -21.02 -2.09 -24.08
C LEU A 332 -22.05 -1.42 -25.01
N VAL A 333 -22.93 -0.55 -24.47
CA VAL A 333 -23.84 0.28 -25.28
C VAL A 333 -23.06 1.34 -26.05
N THR A 334 -22.10 2.01 -25.39
CA THR A 334 -21.28 3.05 -26.04
C THR A 334 -20.16 2.51 -26.93
N PHE A 335 -19.78 1.23 -26.75
CA PHE A 335 -18.62 0.61 -27.38
C PHE A 335 -18.52 0.81 -28.91
N PRO A 336 -19.61 0.72 -29.71
CA PRO A 336 -19.53 0.92 -31.17
C PRO A 336 -19.13 2.32 -31.61
N ILE A 337 -19.25 3.33 -30.74
CA ILE A 337 -19.07 4.75 -31.08
C ILE A 337 -17.58 5.17 -30.98
N HIS A 338 -16.71 4.36 -30.37
CA HIS A 338 -15.36 4.80 -29.96
C HIS A 338 -14.19 4.30 -30.81
N THR A 339 -13.10 5.07 -30.74
CA THR A 339 -11.86 4.89 -31.49
C THR A 339 -11.10 3.60 -31.15
N GLU A 340 -10.38 3.11 -32.16
CA GLU A 340 -9.78 1.78 -32.24
C GLU A 340 -8.78 1.42 -31.12
N CYS A 341 -8.10 2.41 -30.52
CA CYS A 341 -7.03 2.17 -29.54
C CYS A 341 -7.53 1.76 -28.14
N TYR A 342 -8.56 2.41 -27.60
CA TYR A 342 -9.19 2.05 -26.31
C TYR A 342 -9.83 0.67 -26.39
N ASN A 343 -10.34 0.34 -27.59
CA ASN A 343 -11.11 -0.87 -27.83
C ASN A 343 -10.28 -2.13 -27.62
N LYS A 344 -8.96 -2.13 -27.87
CA LYS A 344 -8.18 -3.39 -27.81
C LYS A 344 -8.08 -3.96 -26.38
N LEU A 345 -7.71 -3.15 -25.39
CA LEU A 345 -7.61 -3.61 -24.00
C LEU A 345 -8.99 -4.00 -23.47
N LEU A 346 -9.97 -3.11 -23.61
CA LEU A 346 -11.31 -3.34 -23.11
C LEU A 346 -11.96 -4.56 -23.79
N LYS A 347 -11.87 -4.70 -25.11
CA LYS A 347 -12.36 -5.87 -25.87
C LYS A 347 -11.72 -7.16 -25.37
N THR A 348 -10.41 -7.15 -25.10
CA THR A 348 -9.71 -8.32 -24.57
C THR A 348 -10.28 -8.73 -23.21
N LEU A 349 -10.44 -7.78 -22.30
CA LEU A 349 -10.94 -8.05 -20.95
C LEU A 349 -12.43 -8.44 -20.95
N LEU A 350 -13.25 -7.82 -21.79
CA LEU A 350 -14.67 -8.18 -21.93
C LEU A 350 -14.83 -9.58 -22.56
N ASN A 351 -14.00 -9.94 -23.54
CA ASN A 351 -13.98 -11.30 -24.09
C ASN A 351 -13.59 -12.32 -23.02
N GLU A 352 -12.54 -12.06 -22.23
CA GLU A 352 -12.11 -12.95 -21.13
C GLU A 352 -13.22 -13.11 -20.07
N LEU A 353 -13.90 -12.02 -19.73
CA LEU A 353 -15.05 -12.04 -18.83
C LEU A 353 -16.24 -12.81 -19.44
N HIS A 354 -16.56 -12.60 -20.71
CA HIS A 354 -17.62 -13.32 -21.42
C HIS A 354 -17.39 -14.83 -21.39
N THR A 355 -16.19 -15.29 -21.77
CA THR A 355 -15.81 -16.70 -21.72
C THR A 355 -15.95 -17.28 -20.31
N SER A 356 -15.62 -16.51 -19.28
CA SER A 356 -15.76 -16.96 -17.89
C SER A 356 -17.23 -17.10 -17.46
N PHE A 357 -18.10 -16.20 -17.92
CA PHE A 357 -19.54 -16.34 -17.70
C PHE A 357 -20.14 -17.50 -18.48
N GLN A 358 -19.70 -17.73 -19.72
CA GLN A 358 -20.13 -18.90 -20.49
C GLN A 358 -19.86 -20.18 -19.70
N GLN A 359 -18.64 -20.36 -19.19
CA GLN A 359 -18.30 -21.51 -18.34
C GLN A 359 -19.14 -21.57 -17.04
N TYR A 360 -19.49 -20.42 -16.47
CA TYR A 360 -20.34 -20.34 -15.28
C TYR A 360 -21.79 -20.76 -15.58
N ILE A 361 -22.31 -20.42 -16.77
CA ILE A 361 -23.64 -20.78 -17.26
C ILE A 361 -23.69 -22.27 -17.62
N GLU A 362 -22.71 -22.78 -18.37
CA GLU A 362 -22.59 -24.19 -18.76
C GLU A 362 -22.55 -25.13 -17.53
N LYS A 363 -21.90 -24.70 -16.44
CA LYS A 363 -21.87 -25.42 -15.15
C LYS A 363 -23.17 -25.31 -14.34
N LYS A 364 -24.21 -24.65 -14.87
CA LYS A 364 -25.50 -24.39 -14.19
C LYS A 364 -25.33 -23.76 -12.81
N LEU A 365 -24.31 -22.91 -12.62
CA LEU A 365 -24.08 -22.21 -11.35
C LEU A 365 -24.95 -20.96 -11.21
N ILE A 366 -25.41 -20.42 -12.34
CA ILE A 366 -26.29 -19.25 -12.41
C ILE A 366 -27.68 -19.51 -11.81
N SER A 367 -28.22 -20.73 -11.94
CA SER A 367 -29.55 -21.09 -11.38
C SER A 367 -29.60 -21.06 -9.85
N LYS A 368 -28.45 -21.01 -9.18
CA LYS A 368 -28.35 -20.88 -7.71
C LYS A 368 -28.47 -19.44 -7.23
N LEU A 369 -28.57 -18.47 -8.13
CA LEU A 369 -28.71 -17.05 -7.81
C LEU A 369 -30.19 -16.65 -7.77
N SER A 370 -30.49 -15.54 -7.09
CA SER A 370 -31.82 -14.93 -7.19
C SER A 370 -32.12 -14.49 -8.63
N ILE A 371 -33.40 -14.41 -8.99
CA ILE A 371 -33.85 -14.07 -10.36
C ILE A 371 -33.27 -12.72 -10.81
N GLU A 372 -33.22 -11.72 -9.94
CA GLU A 372 -32.66 -10.39 -10.23
C GLU A 372 -31.18 -10.46 -10.58
N ASN A 373 -30.44 -11.32 -9.87
CA ASN A 373 -29.01 -11.50 -10.09
C ASN A 373 -28.72 -12.32 -11.34
N GLN A 374 -29.58 -13.31 -11.64
CA GLN A 374 -29.54 -14.03 -12.93
C GLN A 374 -29.79 -13.06 -14.08
N PHE A 375 -30.85 -12.25 -13.99
CA PHE A 375 -31.20 -11.24 -14.99
C PHE A 375 -30.03 -10.29 -15.27
N LEU A 376 -29.39 -9.76 -14.22
CA LEU A 376 -28.28 -8.84 -14.38
C LEU A 376 -27.07 -9.47 -15.11
N ILE A 377 -26.74 -10.72 -14.78
CA ILE A 377 -25.66 -11.45 -15.44
C ILE A 377 -26.01 -11.75 -16.90
N LEU A 378 -27.23 -12.23 -17.17
CA LEU A 378 -27.69 -12.54 -18.52
C LEU A 378 -27.77 -11.29 -19.40
N GLN A 379 -28.23 -10.17 -18.84
CA GLN A 379 -28.25 -8.88 -19.53
C GLN A 379 -26.83 -8.47 -19.98
N TYR A 380 -25.84 -8.55 -19.08
CA TYR A 380 -24.44 -8.34 -19.45
C TYR A 380 -23.98 -9.36 -20.51
N TYR A 381 -24.25 -10.65 -20.30
CA TYR A 381 -23.77 -11.74 -21.14
C TYR A 381 -24.26 -11.60 -22.59
N ILE A 382 -25.57 -11.41 -22.79
CA ILE A 382 -26.17 -11.19 -24.10
C ILE A 382 -25.63 -9.91 -24.74
N LYS A 383 -25.58 -8.80 -23.98
CA LYS A 383 -25.09 -7.52 -24.52
C LYS A 383 -23.63 -7.62 -24.96
N SER A 384 -22.80 -8.31 -24.17
CA SER A 384 -21.39 -8.53 -24.51
C SER A 384 -21.23 -9.38 -25.76
N ALA A 385 -22.07 -10.43 -25.94
CA ALA A 385 -22.05 -11.25 -27.14
C ALA A 385 -22.34 -10.43 -28.40
N VAL A 386 -23.41 -9.65 -28.38
CA VAL A 386 -23.82 -8.81 -29.52
C VAL A 386 -22.76 -7.75 -29.83
N THR A 387 -22.35 -6.97 -28.83
CA THR A 387 -21.39 -5.86 -29.01
C THR A 387 -20.01 -6.35 -29.48
N LEU A 388 -19.57 -7.52 -29.02
CA LEU A 388 -18.24 -8.06 -29.33
C LEU A 388 -18.24 -9.05 -30.50
N ASN A 389 -19.41 -9.31 -31.09
CA ASN A 389 -19.66 -10.32 -32.13
C ASN A 389 -19.20 -11.72 -31.72
N ILE A 390 -19.54 -12.13 -30.49
CA ILE A 390 -19.30 -13.48 -29.98
C ILE A 390 -20.54 -14.32 -30.25
N LYS A 391 -20.34 -15.51 -30.83
CA LYS A 391 -21.41 -16.47 -31.07
C LYS A 391 -21.82 -17.12 -29.75
N ILE A 392 -23.07 -16.94 -29.35
CA ILE A 392 -23.69 -17.65 -28.22
C ILE A 392 -23.89 -19.12 -28.61
N SER A 393 -23.54 -20.05 -27.71
CA SER A 393 -23.70 -21.49 -27.95
C SER A 393 -25.19 -21.89 -27.92
N SER A 394 -25.55 -23.02 -28.56
CA SER A 394 -26.94 -23.51 -28.51
C SER A 394 -27.39 -23.82 -27.09
N SER A 395 -26.50 -24.37 -26.25
CA SER A 395 -26.78 -24.62 -24.83
C SER A 395 -27.01 -23.34 -24.02
N ASP A 396 -26.27 -22.27 -24.32
CA ASP A 396 -26.50 -20.97 -23.66
C ASP A 396 -27.83 -20.36 -24.12
N TYR A 397 -28.19 -20.50 -25.41
CA TYR A 397 -29.50 -20.07 -25.92
C TYR A 397 -30.66 -20.80 -25.24
N GLU A 398 -30.57 -22.11 -25.07
CA GLU A 398 -31.59 -22.89 -24.35
C GLU A 398 -31.75 -22.41 -22.91
N TYR A 399 -30.65 -22.12 -22.22
CA TYR A 399 -30.71 -21.57 -20.85
C TYR A 399 -31.37 -20.18 -20.83
N ILE A 400 -31.00 -19.31 -21.76
CA ILE A 400 -31.56 -17.96 -21.89
C ILE A 400 -33.06 -18.02 -22.17
N ASP A 401 -33.49 -18.85 -23.13
CA ASP A 401 -34.91 -19.05 -23.48
C ASP A 401 -35.71 -19.60 -22.30
N MET A 402 -35.17 -20.61 -21.60
CA MET A 402 -35.79 -21.14 -20.38
C MET A 402 -35.93 -20.07 -19.30
N PHE A 403 -34.90 -19.23 -19.10
CA PHE A 403 -34.96 -18.14 -18.13
C PHE A 403 -36.06 -17.12 -18.45
N PHE A 404 -36.22 -16.73 -19.72
CA PHE A 404 -37.27 -15.80 -20.13
C PHE A 404 -38.67 -16.42 -20.00
N LYS A 405 -38.85 -17.69 -20.36
CA LYS A 405 -40.13 -18.40 -20.13
C LYS A 405 -40.51 -18.47 -18.65
N MET A 406 -39.53 -18.67 -17.76
CA MET A 406 -39.76 -18.63 -16.32
C MET A 406 -40.20 -17.23 -15.82
N GLN A 407 -39.87 -16.14 -16.54
CA GLN A 407 -40.32 -14.80 -16.17
C GLN A 407 -41.80 -14.57 -16.51
N ASP A 408 -42.31 -15.19 -17.59
CA ASP A 408 -43.73 -15.13 -17.96
C ASP A 408 -44.63 -15.72 -16.86
N ASP A 409 -44.11 -16.71 -16.13
CA ASP A 409 -44.80 -17.36 -15.01
C ASP A 409 -44.74 -16.55 -13.70
N ILE A 410 -44.01 -15.43 -13.64
CA ILE A 410 -43.88 -14.57 -12.45
C ILE A 410 -44.78 -13.34 -12.61
N PRO A 411 -45.93 -13.26 -11.90
CA PRO A 411 -46.92 -12.19 -12.09
C PRO A 411 -46.40 -10.78 -11.81
N SER A 412 -45.34 -10.64 -11.01
CA SER A 412 -44.73 -9.34 -10.72
C SER A 412 -43.88 -8.79 -11.87
N LEU A 413 -43.51 -9.64 -12.85
CA LEU A 413 -42.72 -9.26 -14.03
C LEU A 413 -43.55 -9.20 -15.31
N SER A 414 -44.72 -9.84 -15.34
CA SER A 414 -45.63 -9.82 -16.49
C SER A 414 -46.18 -8.43 -16.84
N TYR A 415 -46.00 -7.41 -15.99
CA TYR A 415 -46.39 -6.03 -16.24
C TYR A 415 -45.40 -5.22 -17.10
N PHE A 416 -44.21 -5.77 -17.38
CA PHE A 416 -43.15 -5.07 -18.13
C PHE A 416 -43.04 -5.49 -19.60
N HIS A 417 -43.96 -6.34 -20.09
CA HIS A 417 -44.03 -6.79 -21.48
C HIS A 417 -45.00 -5.99 -22.33
#